data_AF-A0A259M1R7-F1
#
_entry.id   AF-A0A259M1R7-F1
#
_cell.length_a   1.000
_cell.length_b   1.000
_cell.length_c   1.000
_cell.angle_alpha   90.00
_cell.angle_beta   90.00
_cell.angle_gamma   90.00
#
_symmetry.space_group_name_H-M   'P 1'
#
loop_
_entity.id
_entity.type
_entity.pdbx_description
1 polymer ?
#
loop_
_entity_poly.entity_id
_entity_poly.type
_entity_poly.pdbx_seq_one_letter_code
_entity_poly.pdbx_strand_id
1 'polypeptide(L)'
;MKKRSDPPDSGYGIGDLLGLGSQSVRKNYYPALQERIDELEQERNRYKWLFENALHGIFQANLKGGILACNPAMARICGYASPELLKSAIIRLREQLFCSASEFDTIRQELLDQGSLSGRETRFQRADRTPVHVAVTLLRRPDLGPEVVEAFVADITERVQARQRLEQLNAQLEQRVEDRTEALQNANVDLRYQIEEREKIERELVVAVAAAEDANRSKDKYLAAASHDLLQPL
;
A
#
# COMPACT_ATOMS: atom_id res chain seq x y z
N MET A 1 78.57 26.15 80.51
CA MET A 1 78.89 26.60 79.14
C MET A 1 78.76 25.42 78.18
N LYS A 2 77.97 25.62 77.10
CA LYS A 2 77.80 24.84 75.84
C LYS A 2 77.72 23.31 75.89
N LYS A 3 76.49 22.81 75.65
CA LYS A 3 76.14 21.42 75.32
C LYS A 3 76.65 21.02 73.92
N ARG A 4 76.96 19.73 73.79
CA ARG A 4 77.34 18.99 72.57
C ARG A 4 76.17 18.83 71.61
N SER A 5 76.55 18.68 70.35
CA SER A 5 75.80 18.31 69.14
C SER A 5 75.06 16.97 69.22
N ASP A 6 73.79 16.95 68.80
CA ASP A 6 72.98 15.74 68.54
C ASP A 6 72.98 15.36 67.04
N PRO A 7 72.81 14.07 66.69
CA PRO A 7 72.74 13.54 65.32
C PRO A 7 71.31 13.58 64.72
N PRO A 8 71.11 13.30 63.41
CA PRO A 8 69.79 13.38 62.79
C PRO A 8 68.92 12.17 63.13
N ASP A 9 67.70 12.45 63.59
CA ASP A 9 66.66 11.48 63.94
C ASP A 9 65.93 10.99 62.67
N SER A 10 66.29 9.79 62.20
CA SER A 10 65.62 9.10 61.10
C SER A 10 64.35 8.41 61.61
N GLY A 11 63.30 9.19 61.86
CA GLY A 11 61.99 8.66 62.21
C GLY A 11 61.22 8.21 60.97
N TYR A 12 61.32 6.93 60.59
CA TYR A 12 60.29 6.29 59.78
C TYR A 12 59.05 6.11 60.68
N GLY A 13 58.06 6.98 60.49
CA GLY A 13 56.79 6.90 61.21
C GLY A 13 56.00 5.66 60.79
N ILE A 14 55.32 5.04 61.75
CA ILE A 14 54.46 3.85 61.60
C ILE A 14 53.38 4.01 60.49
N GLY A 15 53.11 5.23 60.04
CA GLY A 15 52.21 5.53 58.92
C GLY A 15 52.70 5.05 57.54
N ASP A 16 54.02 4.91 57.32
CA ASP A 16 54.55 4.41 56.04
C ASP A 16 54.45 2.88 55.90
N LEU A 17 54.35 2.16 57.03
CA LEU A 17 54.27 0.70 57.07
C LEU A 17 52.86 0.14 56.82
N LEU A 18 51.81 0.97 56.88
CA LEU A 18 50.43 0.55 56.65
C LEU A 18 49.91 0.85 55.24
N GLY A 19 50.74 1.39 54.34
CA GLY A 19 50.33 1.66 52.96
C GLY A 19 49.19 2.68 52.83
N LEU A 20 48.95 3.48 53.88
CA LEU A 20 47.95 4.56 53.89
C LEU A 20 48.66 5.92 53.75
N GLY A 21 49.62 5.98 52.82
CA GLY A 21 50.16 7.24 52.33
C GLY A 21 49.10 7.94 51.48
N SER A 22 48.92 9.23 51.73
CA SER A 22 47.97 10.18 51.16
C SER A 22 48.08 10.35 49.63
N GLN A 23 47.77 9.31 48.89
CA GLN A 23 47.27 9.41 47.53
C GLN A 23 45.96 8.65 47.51
N SER A 24 44.85 9.40 47.47
CA SER A 24 43.58 8.91 46.95
C SER A 24 43.81 8.43 45.53
N VAL A 25 44.25 7.19 45.42
CA VAL A 25 44.27 6.39 44.22
C VAL A 25 42.80 6.02 43.95
N ARG A 26 42.01 7.02 43.55
CA ARG A 26 40.91 6.83 42.60
C ARG A 26 41.51 6.48 41.23
N LYS A 27 42.43 5.51 41.15
CA LYS A 27 42.95 5.03 39.86
C LYS A 27 41.91 4.09 39.27
N ASN A 28 41.14 4.64 38.32
CA ASN A 28 40.94 4.08 36.98
C ASN A 28 40.38 2.66 36.84
N TYR A 29 39.20 2.38 37.42
CA TYR A 29 38.43 1.17 37.06
C TYR A 29 37.29 1.41 36.04
N TYR A 30 37.07 2.65 35.59
CA TYR A 30 35.81 2.99 34.91
C TYR A 30 35.84 3.39 33.42
N PRO A 31 36.96 3.70 32.72
CA PRO A 31 36.84 4.20 31.34
C PRO A 31 36.26 3.16 30.37
N ALA A 32 36.68 1.90 30.43
CA ALA A 32 36.14 0.84 29.56
C ALA A 32 34.69 0.43 29.92
N LEU A 33 34.30 0.54 31.19
CA LEU A 33 32.92 0.29 31.62
C LEU A 33 32.00 1.44 31.19
N GLN A 34 32.49 2.68 31.32
CA GLN A 34 31.79 3.88 30.87
C GLN A 34 31.59 3.83 29.36
N GLU A 35 32.63 3.48 28.59
CA GLU A 35 32.53 3.30 27.15
C GLU A 35 31.51 2.21 26.77
N ARG A 36 31.48 1.08 27.50
CA ARG A 36 30.47 0.03 27.29
C ARG A 36 29.04 0.52 27.60
N ILE A 37 28.87 1.30 28.66
CA ILE A 37 27.57 1.87 29.05
C ILE A 37 27.12 2.87 27.99
N ASP A 38 28.00 3.76 27.57
CA ASP A 38 27.72 4.77 26.55
C ASP A 38 27.38 4.10 25.20
N GLU A 39 28.11 3.05 24.80
CA GLU A 39 27.78 2.22 23.62
C GLU A 39 26.40 1.58 23.73
N LEU A 40 26.09 0.95 24.87
CA LEU A 40 24.78 0.33 25.12
C LEU A 40 23.65 1.37 25.12
N GLU A 41 23.90 2.55 25.70
CA GLU A 41 22.94 3.65 25.70
C GLU A 41 22.71 4.19 24.27
N GLN A 42 23.76 4.32 23.47
CA GLN A 42 23.65 4.73 22.07
C GLN A 42 22.86 3.71 21.25
N GLU A 43 23.16 2.42 21.38
CA GLU A 43 22.39 1.38 20.69
C GLU A 43 20.92 1.39 21.12
N ARG A 44 20.65 1.43 22.42
CA ARG A 44 19.29 1.50 22.95
C ARG A 44 18.54 2.73 22.44
N ASN A 45 19.18 3.89 22.42
CA ASN A 45 18.59 5.14 21.91
C ASN A 45 18.29 5.04 20.41
N ARG A 46 19.19 4.43 19.62
CA ARG A 46 18.97 4.16 18.19
C ARG A 46 17.76 3.25 17.97
N TYR A 47 17.68 2.14 18.72
CA TYR A 47 16.54 1.21 18.62
C TYR A 47 15.23 1.88 19.02
N LYS A 48 15.22 2.64 20.12
CA LYS A 48 14.05 3.39 20.56
C LYS A 48 13.60 4.38 19.50
N TRP A 49 14.53 5.12 18.91
CA TRP A 49 14.23 6.09 17.86
C TRP A 49 13.62 5.42 16.61
N LEU A 50 14.21 4.30 16.15
CA LEU A 50 13.68 3.53 15.01
C LEU A 50 12.28 2.98 15.30
N PHE A 51 12.06 2.47 16.51
CA PHE A 51 10.77 1.96 16.92
C PHE A 51 9.70 3.06 16.92
N GLU A 52 9.99 4.22 17.54
CA GLU A 52 9.07 5.35 17.67
C GLU A 52 8.77 6.06 16.35
N ASN A 53 9.75 6.14 15.44
CA ASN A 53 9.64 6.85 14.16
C ASN A 53 9.35 5.94 12.95
N ALA A 54 9.21 4.63 13.15
CA ALA A 54 8.82 3.73 12.07
C ALA A 54 7.48 4.14 11.45
N LEU A 55 7.39 4.07 10.12
CA LEU A 55 6.14 4.28 9.38
C LEU A 55 5.17 3.12 9.59
N HIS A 56 5.72 1.90 9.69
CA HIS A 56 4.96 0.68 9.94
C HIS A 56 4.59 0.58 11.42
N GLY A 57 3.41 0.03 11.69
CA GLY A 57 3.03 -0.37 13.03
C GLY A 57 3.93 -1.50 13.49
N ILE A 58 4.62 -1.31 14.60
CA ILE A 58 5.42 -2.35 15.25
C ILE A 58 4.78 -2.63 16.58
N PHE A 59 4.48 -3.88 16.86
CA PHE A 59 3.99 -4.28 18.17
C PHE A 59 4.50 -5.64 18.58
N GLN A 60 4.57 -5.84 19.88
CA GLN A 60 4.82 -7.12 20.51
C GLN A 60 3.56 -7.52 21.24
N ALA A 61 3.14 -8.78 21.13
CA ALA A 61 1.96 -9.26 21.82
C ALA A 61 2.10 -10.72 22.25
N ASN A 62 1.22 -11.13 23.16
CA ASN A 62 1.02 -12.52 23.50
C ASN A 62 -0.24 -13.03 22.79
N LEU A 63 -0.13 -14.13 22.03
CA LEU A 63 -1.25 -14.69 21.26
C LEU A 63 -2.45 -15.13 22.12
N LYS A 64 -2.21 -15.50 23.38
CA LYS A 64 -3.27 -15.78 24.37
C LYS A 64 -3.84 -14.54 25.06
N GLY A 65 -3.13 -13.43 24.96
CA GLY A 65 -3.45 -12.19 25.67
C GLY A 65 -3.55 -11.01 24.71
N GLY A 66 -2.89 -9.94 25.12
CA GLY A 66 -2.96 -8.64 24.46
C GLY A 66 -1.59 -8.11 24.07
N ILE A 67 -1.58 -6.81 23.79
CA ILE A 67 -0.38 -6.11 23.37
C ILE A 67 0.55 -5.90 24.57
N LEU A 68 1.82 -6.23 24.41
CA LEU A 68 2.88 -6.04 25.40
C LEU A 68 3.61 -4.71 25.18
N ALA A 69 3.88 -4.37 23.92
CA ALA A 69 4.49 -3.12 23.51
C ALA A 69 4.01 -2.75 22.11
N CYS A 70 3.91 -1.46 21.80
CA CYS A 70 3.58 -1.01 20.45
C CYS A 70 4.16 0.38 20.21
N ASN A 71 4.40 0.70 18.95
CA ASN A 71 4.90 2.00 18.56
C ASN A 71 3.76 2.99 18.24
N PRO A 72 4.07 4.30 18.12
CA PRO A 72 3.08 5.31 17.76
C PRO A 72 2.38 5.06 16.42
N ALA A 73 3.08 4.46 15.44
CA ALA A 73 2.45 4.13 14.17
C ALA A 73 1.33 3.09 14.32
N MET A 74 1.51 2.07 15.15
CA MET A 74 0.46 1.09 15.43
C MET A 74 -0.76 1.73 16.09
N ALA A 75 -0.54 2.64 17.05
CA ALA A 75 -1.62 3.41 17.67
C ALA A 75 -2.41 4.21 16.62
N ARG A 76 -1.71 4.91 15.71
CA ARG A 76 -2.35 5.66 14.61
C ARG A 76 -3.15 4.76 13.65
N ILE A 77 -2.59 3.62 13.24
CA ILE A 77 -3.25 2.66 12.33
C ILE A 77 -4.56 2.15 12.95
N CYS A 78 -4.56 1.87 14.25
CA CYS A 78 -5.73 1.42 14.99
C CYS A 78 -6.63 2.56 15.50
N GLY A 79 -6.30 3.83 15.25
CA GLY A 79 -7.12 4.99 15.64
C GLY A 79 -7.05 5.35 17.13
N TYR A 80 -5.98 4.98 17.83
CA TYR A 80 -5.75 5.35 19.23
C TYR A 80 -4.82 6.57 19.33
N ALA A 81 -5.08 7.44 20.32
CA ALA A 81 -4.29 8.65 20.53
C ALA A 81 -2.86 8.37 21.04
N SER A 82 -2.63 7.25 21.73
CA SER A 82 -1.31 6.86 22.19
C SER A 82 -1.10 5.34 22.22
N PRO A 83 0.16 4.86 22.17
CA PRO A 83 0.51 3.45 22.35
C PRO A 83 0.00 2.85 23.67
N GLU A 84 0.01 3.63 24.74
CA GLU A 84 -0.42 3.20 26.08
C GLU A 84 -1.92 2.91 26.11
N LEU A 85 -2.72 3.75 25.44
CA LEU A 85 -4.15 3.54 25.31
C LEU A 85 -4.44 2.26 24.53
N LEU A 86 -3.78 2.07 23.38
CA LEU A 86 -3.90 0.84 22.58
C LEU A 86 -3.57 -0.40 23.42
N LYS A 87 -2.43 -0.36 24.14
CA LYS A 87 -1.96 -1.45 24.99
C LYS A 87 -2.96 -1.80 26.09
N SER A 88 -3.56 -0.80 26.73
CA SER A 88 -4.54 -1.00 27.80
C SER A 88 -5.91 -1.48 27.29
N ALA A 89 -6.31 -1.04 26.09
CA ALA A 89 -7.59 -1.39 25.50
C ALA A 89 -7.59 -2.81 24.91
N ILE A 90 -6.47 -3.23 24.31
CA ILE A 90 -6.34 -4.51 23.61
C ILE A 90 -5.69 -5.55 24.53
N ILE A 91 -6.53 -6.15 25.38
CA ILE A 91 -6.17 -7.21 26.32
C ILE A 91 -6.35 -8.60 25.66
N ARG A 92 -7.19 -8.70 24.64
CA ARG A 92 -7.42 -9.93 23.86
C ARG A 92 -7.38 -9.64 22.36
N LEU A 93 -6.30 -10.05 21.70
CA LEU A 93 -6.11 -9.82 20.26
C LEU A 93 -7.28 -10.37 19.42
N ARG A 94 -7.71 -11.61 19.71
CA ARG A 94 -8.74 -12.33 18.96
C ARG A 94 -10.08 -11.59 18.87
N GLU A 95 -10.47 -10.89 19.93
CA GLU A 95 -11.79 -10.28 20.06
C GLU A 95 -11.77 -8.77 19.80
N GLN A 96 -10.61 -8.12 20.02
CA GLN A 96 -10.53 -6.65 20.06
C GLN A 96 -9.66 -6.06 18.95
N LEU A 97 -8.65 -6.79 18.45
CA LEU A 97 -7.78 -6.28 17.38
C LEU A 97 -8.26 -6.75 16.00
N PHE A 98 -8.66 -8.02 15.87
CA PHE A 98 -9.07 -8.58 14.59
C PHE A 98 -10.58 -8.41 14.37
N CYS A 99 -10.98 -8.12 13.13
CA CYS A 99 -12.40 -8.07 12.77
C CYS A 99 -13.06 -9.47 12.76
N SER A 100 -12.27 -10.52 12.52
CA SER A 100 -12.75 -11.90 12.45
C SER A 100 -11.94 -12.80 13.38
N ALA A 101 -12.64 -13.41 14.34
CA ALA A 101 -12.03 -14.34 15.28
C ALA A 101 -11.56 -15.63 14.61
N SER A 102 -12.26 -16.11 13.59
CA SER A 102 -11.86 -17.31 12.82
C SER A 102 -10.59 -17.06 12.01
N GLU A 103 -10.45 -15.85 11.44
CA GLU A 103 -9.25 -15.45 10.69
C GLU A 103 -8.03 -15.37 11.63
N PHE A 104 -8.21 -14.83 12.83
CA PHE A 104 -7.17 -14.87 13.87
C PHE A 104 -6.77 -16.31 14.22
N ASP A 105 -7.75 -17.21 14.41
CA ASP A 105 -7.47 -18.60 14.75
C ASP A 105 -6.67 -19.30 13.64
N THR A 106 -6.96 -19.02 12.35
CA THR A 106 -6.18 -19.50 11.21
C THR A 106 -4.76 -18.95 11.21
N ILE A 107 -4.59 -17.62 11.34
CA ILE A 107 -3.28 -16.96 11.38
C ILE A 107 -2.44 -17.51 12.54
N ARG A 108 -3.06 -17.73 13.71
CA ARG A 108 -2.40 -18.29 14.88
C ARG A 108 -1.89 -19.71 14.61
N GLN A 109 -2.72 -20.58 14.03
CA GLN A 109 -2.30 -21.95 13.71
C GLN A 109 -1.13 -21.95 12.71
N GLU A 110 -1.25 -21.20 11.60
CA GLU A 110 -0.19 -21.09 10.61
C GLU A 110 1.12 -20.58 11.23
N LEU A 111 1.04 -19.59 12.12
CA LEU A 111 2.22 -19.05 12.80
C LEU A 111 2.85 -20.06 13.76
N LEU A 112 2.05 -20.87 14.45
CA LEU A 112 2.55 -21.91 15.35
C LEU A 112 3.24 -23.03 14.58
N ASP A 113 2.72 -23.39 13.40
CA ASP A 113 3.26 -24.43 12.53
C ASP A 113 4.53 -23.99 11.78
N GLN A 114 4.54 -22.78 11.22
CA GLN A 114 5.63 -22.29 10.35
C GLN A 114 6.67 -21.45 11.10
N GLY A 115 6.36 -20.97 12.31
CA GLY A 115 7.24 -20.13 13.13
C GLY A 115 7.27 -18.65 12.73
N SER A 116 6.84 -18.33 11.51
CA SER A 116 6.74 -16.97 10.99
C SER A 116 5.63 -16.88 9.94
N LEU A 117 5.13 -15.67 9.71
CA LEU A 117 4.16 -15.37 8.68
C LEU A 117 4.46 -13.98 8.11
N SER A 118 4.47 -13.84 6.79
CA SER A 118 4.94 -12.61 6.13
C SER A 118 3.89 -12.03 5.20
N GLY A 119 3.59 -10.74 5.34
CA GLY A 119 2.76 -9.98 4.41
C GLY A 119 1.32 -10.47 4.28
N ARG A 120 0.76 -11.15 5.28
CA ARG A 120 -0.63 -11.62 5.24
C ARG A 120 -1.58 -10.43 5.30
N GLU A 121 -2.41 -10.28 4.27
CA GLU A 121 -3.48 -9.28 4.28
C GLU A 121 -4.59 -9.71 5.23
N THR A 122 -4.99 -8.82 6.14
CA THR A 122 -6.08 -9.02 7.10
C THR A 122 -6.74 -7.69 7.44
N ARG A 123 -7.72 -7.70 8.34
CA ARG A 123 -8.44 -6.50 8.79
C ARG A 123 -8.39 -6.35 10.30
N PHE A 124 -7.84 -5.23 10.74
CA PHE A 124 -7.92 -4.85 12.14
C PHE A 124 -9.14 -3.97 12.41
N GLN A 125 -9.61 -3.98 13.64
CA GLN A 125 -10.66 -3.10 14.12
C GLN A 125 -10.03 -1.88 14.80
N ARG A 126 -10.43 -0.70 14.35
CA ARG A 126 -10.03 0.57 14.96
C ARG A 126 -10.82 0.85 16.24
N ALA A 127 -10.38 1.83 17.03
CA ALA A 127 -11.06 2.28 18.25
C ALA A 127 -12.54 2.68 18.01
N ASP A 128 -12.83 3.26 16.85
CA ASP A 128 -14.17 3.65 16.40
C ASP A 128 -14.99 2.49 15.78
N ARG A 129 -14.49 1.25 15.87
CA ARG A 129 -15.05 0.03 15.27
C ARG A 129 -14.97 -0.06 13.74
N THR A 130 -14.36 0.91 13.06
CA THR A 130 -14.17 0.82 11.61
C THR A 130 -13.06 -0.19 11.26
N PRO A 131 -13.19 -0.96 10.17
CA PRO A 131 -12.15 -1.86 9.73
C PRO A 131 -11.02 -1.11 9.01
N VAL A 132 -9.78 -1.50 9.27
CA VAL A 132 -8.59 -1.06 8.53
C VAL A 132 -7.93 -2.24 7.86
N HIS A 133 -7.62 -2.11 6.57
CA HIS A 133 -6.91 -3.17 5.85
C HIS A 133 -5.43 -3.07 6.16
N VAL A 134 -4.86 -4.17 6.62
CA VAL A 134 -3.44 -4.23 7.00
C VAL A 134 -2.77 -5.44 6.38
N ALA A 135 -1.49 -5.29 6.04
CA ALA A 135 -0.61 -6.43 5.80
C ALA A 135 0.22 -6.65 7.06
N VAL A 136 0.11 -7.84 7.65
CA VAL A 136 0.80 -8.20 8.88
C VAL A 136 1.90 -9.23 8.61
N THR A 137 3.07 -8.98 9.17
CA THR A 137 4.17 -9.94 9.30
C THR A 137 4.33 -10.26 10.77
N LEU A 138 4.32 -11.54 11.14
CA LEU A 138 4.43 -12.04 12.50
C LEU A 138 5.66 -12.95 12.62
N LEU A 139 6.46 -12.70 13.65
CA LEU A 139 7.63 -13.50 13.99
C LEU A 139 7.48 -13.99 15.42
N ARG A 140 7.61 -15.30 15.65
CA ARG A 140 7.61 -15.84 17.01
C ARG A 140 8.90 -15.45 17.73
N ARG A 141 8.76 -15.09 19.01
CA ARG A 141 9.87 -14.82 19.93
C ARG A 141 9.83 -15.79 21.11
N PRO A 142 10.21 -17.06 20.88
CA PRO A 142 10.19 -18.09 21.93
C PRO A 142 11.11 -17.76 23.10
N ASP A 143 12.13 -16.92 22.88
CA ASP A 143 13.04 -16.38 23.89
C ASP A 143 12.32 -15.54 24.96
N LEU A 144 11.20 -14.91 24.60
CA LEU A 144 10.39 -14.08 25.51
C LEU A 144 9.13 -14.81 26.01
N GLY A 145 8.83 -15.97 25.45
CA GLY A 145 7.73 -16.85 25.84
C GLY A 145 7.17 -17.64 24.66
N PRO A 146 6.52 -18.80 24.89
CA PRO A 146 6.13 -19.73 23.83
C PRO A 146 5.12 -19.14 22.82
N GLU A 147 4.34 -18.14 23.23
CA GLU A 147 3.29 -17.49 22.45
C GLU A 147 3.50 -15.97 22.32
N VAL A 148 4.72 -15.49 22.55
CA VAL A 148 5.09 -14.09 22.31
C VAL A 148 5.48 -13.93 20.85
N VAL A 149 5.00 -12.85 20.24
CA VAL A 149 5.24 -12.52 18.84
C VAL A 149 5.66 -11.07 18.69
N GLU A 150 6.55 -10.81 17.74
CA GLU A 150 6.79 -9.49 17.17
C GLU A 150 6.04 -9.37 15.85
N ALA A 151 5.43 -8.21 15.65
CA ALA A 151 4.55 -7.96 14.54
C ALA A 151 4.92 -6.65 13.84
N PHE A 152 4.92 -6.68 12.52
CA PHE A 152 5.07 -5.54 11.64
C PHE A 152 3.80 -5.40 10.82
N VAL A 153 3.24 -4.19 10.79
CA VAL A 153 1.92 -3.91 10.25
C VAL A 153 2.03 -2.75 9.28
N ALA A 154 1.68 -3.00 8.02
CA ALA A 154 1.50 -1.96 7.01
C ALA A 154 0.01 -1.66 6.86
N ASP A 155 -0.39 -0.40 6.92
CA ASP A 155 -1.73 0.01 6.48
C ASP A 155 -1.76 -0.07 4.94
N ILE A 156 -2.63 -0.92 4.41
CA ILE A 156 -2.80 -1.13 2.96
C ILE A 156 -4.18 -0.65 2.50
N THR A 157 -4.89 0.13 3.32
CA THR A 157 -6.24 0.60 3.02
C THR A 157 -6.28 1.39 1.72
N GLU A 158 -5.34 2.33 1.53
CA GLU A 158 -5.24 3.09 0.28
C GLU A 158 -4.99 2.18 -0.94
N ARG A 159 -4.10 1.19 -0.79
CA ARG A 159 -3.81 0.21 -1.84
C ARG A 159 -5.04 -0.60 -2.22
N VAL A 160 -5.78 -1.11 -1.23
CA VAL A 160 -7.01 -1.88 -1.46
C VAL A 160 -8.08 -1.01 -2.12
N GLN A 161 -8.27 0.23 -1.66
CA GLN A 161 -9.22 1.17 -2.26
C GLN A 161 -8.83 1.58 -3.69
N ALA A 162 -7.55 1.75 -3.97
CA ALA A 162 -7.07 2.03 -5.32
C ALA A 162 -7.34 0.84 -6.27
N ARG A 163 -7.05 -0.39 -5.81
CA ARG A 163 -7.36 -1.61 -6.56
C ARG A 163 -8.86 -1.73 -6.86
N GLN A 164 -9.71 -1.55 -5.86
CA GLN A 164 -11.17 -1.62 -6.04
C GLN A 164 -11.69 -0.55 -7.01
N ARG A 165 -11.16 0.68 -6.94
CA ARG A 165 -11.51 1.75 -7.89
C ARG A 165 -11.11 1.39 -9.33
N LEU A 166 -9.93 0.81 -9.53
CA LEU A 166 -9.48 0.36 -10.84
C LEU A 166 -10.37 -0.77 -11.39
N GLU A 167 -10.71 -1.75 -10.56
CA GLU A 167 -11.61 -2.85 -10.96
C GLU A 167 -12.99 -2.33 -11.37
N GLN A 168 -13.56 -1.40 -10.61
CA GLN A 168 -14.84 -0.77 -10.95
C GLN A 168 -14.78 0.03 -12.26
N LEU A 169 -13.71 0.79 -12.47
CA LEU A 169 -13.51 1.56 -13.70
C LEU A 169 -13.34 0.63 -14.91
N ASN A 170 -12.58 -0.45 -14.78
CA ASN A 170 -12.41 -1.43 -15.86
C ASN A 170 -13.75 -2.09 -16.23
N ALA A 171 -14.54 -2.54 -15.26
CA ALA A 171 -15.85 -3.11 -15.51
C ALA A 171 -16.79 -2.13 -16.24
N GLN A 172 -16.77 -0.85 -15.83
CA GLN A 172 -17.55 0.20 -16.50
C GLN A 172 -17.06 0.49 -17.92
N LEU A 173 -15.75 0.44 -18.16
CA LEU A 173 -15.16 0.64 -19.47
C LEU A 173 -15.49 -0.53 -20.41
N GLU A 174 -15.38 -1.77 -19.93
CA GLU A 174 -15.75 -2.97 -20.68
C GLU A 174 -17.21 -2.90 -21.12
N GLN A 175 -18.12 -2.58 -20.21
CA GLN A 175 -19.54 -2.43 -20.55
C GLN A 175 -19.78 -1.31 -21.57
N ARG A 176 -19.12 -0.15 -21.42
CA ARG A 176 -19.23 0.93 -22.42
C ARG A 176 -18.67 0.53 -23.78
N VAL A 177 -17.60 -0.25 -23.82
CA VAL A 177 -17.01 -0.74 -25.07
C VAL A 177 -17.98 -1.69 -25.75
N GLU A 178 -18.61 -2.60 -25.00
CA GLU A 178 -19.62 -3.52 -25.52
C GLU A 178 -20.82 -2.75 -26.10
N ASP A 179 -21.44 -1.85 -25.32
CA ASP A 179 -22.57 -1.03 -25.75
C ASP A 179 -22.26 -0.22 -27.04
N ARG A 180 -21.06 0.37 -27.10
CA ARG A 180 -20.63 1.16 -28.26
C ARG A 180 -20.31 0.29 -29.47
N THR A 181 -19.79 -0.91 -29.25
CA THR A 181 -19.51 -1.86 -30.34
C THR A 181 -20.81 -2.33 -30.96
N GLU A 182 -21.82 -2.66 -30.14
CA GLU A 182 -23.16 -3.04 -30.62
C GLU A 182 -23.81 -1.88 -31.39
N ALA A 183 -23.80 -0.66 -30.83
CA ALA A 183 -24.33 0.52 -31.51
C ALA A 183 -23.63 0.78 -32.86
N LEU A 184 -22.31 0.63 -32.92
CA LEU A 184 -21.54 0.77 -34.16
C LEU A 184 -21.83 -0.34 -35.17
N GLN A 185 -22.05 -1.58 -34.73
CA GLN A 185 -22.43 -2.68 -35.61
C GLN A 185 -23.81 -2.42 -36.23
N ASN A 186 -24.78 -2.01 -35.41
CA ASN A 186 -26.12 -1.66 -35.89
C ASN A 186 -26.08 -0.50 -36.89
N ALA A 187 -25.37 0.58 -36.57
CA ALA A 187 -25.19 1.70 -37.49
C ALA A 187 -24.48 1.31 -38.79
N ASN A 188 -23.49 0.40 -38.74
CA ASN A 188 -22.84 -0.11 -39.94
C ASN A 188 -23.79 -0.94 -40.82
N VAL A 189 -24.66 -1.74 -40.22
CA VAL A 189 -25.69 -2.50 -40.97
C VAL A 189 -26.67 -1.54 -41.64
N ASP A 190 -27.17 -0.54 -40.92
CA ASP A 190 -28.09 0.47 -41.46
C ASP A 190 -27.46 1.25 -42.61
N LEU A 191 -26.19 1.67 -42.46
CA LEU A 191 -25.46 2.39 -43.51
C LEU A 191 -25.26 1.52 -44.76
N ARG A 192 -24.94 0.23 -44.60
CA ARG A 192 -24.82 -0.69 -45.74
C ARG A 192 -26.14 -0.84 -46.47
N TYR A 193 -27.24 -0.97 -45.74
CA TYR A 193 -28.57 -1.02 -46.35
C TYR A 193 -28.89 0.25 -47.15
N GLN A 194 -28.61 1.43 -46.59
CA GLN A 194 -28.81 2.71 -47.28
C GLN A 194 -27.94 2.85 -48.53
N ILE A 195 -26.70 2.35 -48.50
CA ILE A 195 -25.80 2.34 -49.66
C ILE A 195 -26.39 1.46 -50.77
N GLU A 196 -26.81 0.23 -50.45
CA GLU A 196 -27.41 -0.69 -51.42
C GLU A 196 -28.70 -0.12 -52.03
N GLU A 197 -29.54 0.53 -51.23
CA GLU A 197 -30.76 1.17 -51.70
C GLU A 197 -30.46 2.34 -52.64
N ARG A 198 -29.47 3.19 -52.29
CA ARG A 198 -29.02 4.29 -53.15
C ARG A 198 -28.45 3.79 -54.47
N GLU A 199 -27.60 2.76 -54.45
CA GLU A 199 -27.03 2.16 -55.66
C GLU A 199 -28.10 1.55 -56.58
N LYS A 200 -29.21 1.05 -56.03
CA LYS A 200 -30.33 0.56 -56.82
C LYS A 200 -31.09 1.71 -57.48
N ILE A 201 -31.44 2.74 -56.71
CA ILE A 201 -32.13 3.93 -57.22
C ILE A 201 -31.28 4.62 -58.30
N GLU A 202 -29.97 4.74 -58.09
CA GLU A 202 -29.06 5.35 -59.06
C GLU A 202 -29.02 4.56 -60.38
N ARG A 203 -28.96 3.22 -60.32
CA ARG A 203 -29.05 2.37 -61.51
C ARG A 203 -30.38 2.53 -62.26
N GLU A 204 -31.50 2.56 -61.54
CA GLU A 204 -32.82 2.77 -62.14
C GLU A 204 -32.91 4.16 -62.78
N LEU A 205 -32.36 5.18 -62.13
CA LEU A 205 -32.32 6.54 -62.65
C LEU A 205 -31.50 6.63 -63.94
N VAL A 206 -30.31 6.00 -64.00
CA VAL A 206 -29.47 5.98 -65.21
C VAL A 206 -30.23 5.37 -66.40
N VAL A 207 -30.95 4.27 -66.19
CA VAL A 207 -31.77 3.62 -67.24
C VAL A 207 -32.92 4.54 -67.67
N ALA A 208 -33.62 5.16 -66.72
CA ALA A 208 -34.73 6.07 -67.01
C ALA A 208 -34.27 7.32 -67.80
N VAL A 209 -33.12 7.89 -67.45
CA VAL A 209 -32.51 9.02 -68.16
C VAL A 209 -32.19 8.63 -69.60
N ALA A 210 -31.52 7.50 -69.82
CA ALA A 210 -31.19 7.02 -71.17
C ALA A 210 -32.45 6.81 -72.04
N ALA A 211 -33.50 6.19 -71.48
CA ALA A 211 -34.77 5.99 -72.18
C ALA A 211 -35.47 7.32 -72.53
N ALA A 212 -35.40 8.32 -71.64
CA ALA A 212 -35.96 9.65 -71.90
C ALA A 212 -35.19 10.41 -72.99
N GLU A 213 -33.86 10.32 -72.99
CA GLU A 213 -33.01 10.90 -74.04
C GLU A 213 -33.31 10.28 -75.42
N ASP A 214 -33.44 8.95 -75.49
CA ASP A 214 -33.80 8.24 -76.73
C ASP A 214 -35.20 8.63 -77.24
N ALA A 215 -36.18 8.78 -76.34
CA ALA A 215 -37.52 9.23 -76.67
C ALA A 215 -37.52 10.67 -77.19
N ASN A 216 -36.76 11.58 -76.55
CA ASN A 216 -36.62 12.97 -77.01
C ASN A 216 -35.95 13.04 -78.38
N ARG A 217 -34.82 12.35 -78.56
CA ARG A 217 -34.11 12.29 -79.85
C ARG A 217 -35.00 11.74 -80.96
N SER A 218 -35.85 10.75 -80.64
CA SER A 218 -36.83 10.21 -81.60
C SER A 218 -37.87 11.27 -81.97
N LYS A 219 -38.47 11.97 -80.99
CA LYS A 219 -39.42 13.06 -81.24
C LYS A 219 -38.81 14.18 -82.10
N ASP A 220 -37.58 14.59 -81.80
CA ASP A 220 -36.90 15.64 -82.57
C ASP A 220 -36.71 15.24 -84.04
N LYS A 221 -36.33 13.98 -84.30
CA LYS A 221 -36.26 13.43 -85.66
C LYS A 221 -37.61 13.44 -86.37
N TYR A 222 -38.69 13.02 -85.69
CA TYR A 222 -40.04 13.03 -86.27
C TYR A 222 -40.52 14.45 -86.56
N LEU A 223 -40.30 15.40 -85.64
CA LEU A 223 -40.66 16.81 -85.85
C LEU A 223 -39.86 17.43 -87.00
N ALA A 224 -38.56 17.12 -87.12
CA ALA A 224 -37.74 17.57 -88.23
C ALA A 224 -38.25 17.02 -89.58
N ALA A 225 -38.60 15.73 -89.64
CA ALA A 225 -39.15 15.10 -90.85
C ALA A 225 -40.53 15.66 -91.22
N ALA A 226 -41.45 15.75 -90.26
CA ALA A 226 -42.78 16.31 -90.49
C ALA A 226 -42.73 17.80 -90.90
N SER A 227 -41.77 18.57 -90.35
CA SER A 227 -41.54 19.96 -90.73
C SER A 227 -40.97 20.08 -92.15
N HIS A 228 -40.06 19.19 -92.55
CA HIS A 228 -39.53 19.13 -93.91
C HIS A 228 -40.65 18.87 -94.92
N ASP A 229 -41.52 17.89 -94.64
CA ASP A 229 -42.66 17.54 -95.50
C ASP A 229 -43.71 18.66 -95.57
N LEU A 230 -43.88 19.45 -94.50
CA LEU A 230 -44.77 20.62 -94.49
C LEU A 230 -44.20 21.83 -95.24
N LEU A 231 -42.87 21.98 -95.29
CA LEU A 231 -42.18 23.10 -95.94
C LEU A 231 -41.84 22.85 -97.42
N GLN A 232 -42.02 21.62 -97.92
CA GLN A 232 -42.00 21.28 -99.36
C GLN A 232 -43.39 20.84 -99.83
N PRO A 233 -44.33 21.76 -100.09
CA PRO A 233 -45.50 21.40 -100.89
C PRO A 233 -45.08 21.23 -102.36
N LEU A 234 -45.70 20.26 -103.04
CA LEU A 234 -45.58 19.94 -104.47
C LEU A 234 -45.51 21.16 -105.40
#